data_AF-A0A9E3NQF8-F1
#
_entry.id   AF-A0A9E3NQF8-F1
#
_cell.length_a   1.000
_cell.length_b   1.000
_cell.length_c   1.000
_cell.angle_alpha   90.00
_cell.angle_beta   90.00
_cell.angle_gamma   90.00
#
_symmetry.space_group_name_H-M   'P 1'
#
loop_
_entity.id
_entity.type
_entity.pdbx_description
1 polymer ?
#
loop_
_entity_poly.entity_id
_entity_poly.type
_entity_poly.pdbx_seq_one_letter_code
_entity_poly.pdbx_strand_id
1 'polypeptide(L)'
;MLFSACGGATEGRGDPGGGGAVPFEDVDASAATDNPIATGATVASKIDFLLVVDDSASMGDKAKLLAGSLGTLLRRVVPSRDVHLGVISTSLGSMGGDVCLSDGQAARAHLATTRGDGTTVAPNGVLSFSGDIEAFVRDAQALVTGLGERGCAFEAQLESAYRFLSAPDPWVEVRVDPSHQVDLGSSSEVDVTLLEQRAAFLRPDSLVVVLMLTDEDDSSVDPAAVGGQGWAFAAHQFPGSTVFRPDGRSTTAPRATSTCATSPASADCTSCGFAATCNTADPACRKIKDDPECRKNGGYYGPTEDHLNVRFHRMKERYGIDPQYPLSRYVDALTRVRVPDRASEHVVTKDGSGFKNIGPYVGTPKCTNPLFAAKLPSQPGDPLCNLPVGPRSKDLVVFALVGGVPESLVSTSVEWNAILGRNPDAFDFTGIDPHMVQSTSPRSGLPAPGAIGDNGLDPIHGREWETAGDDLQYACTFALPTARTCTPVDAVCECASGKAPPLCSGPNVQTRAKAYPSIRELRLVKELGDRGIVGSICPQDANAGYTSTMNHLADALAPRLE
;
A
#
# COMPACT_ATOMS: atom_id res chain seq x y z
N MET A 1 -17.05 21.55 9.85
CA MET A 1 -16.47 21.30 11.19
C MET A 1 -15.01 20.92 10.99
N LEU A 2 -14.15 21.32 11.92
CA LEU A 2 -12.70 21.48 11.72
C LEU A 2 -11.90 20.22 12.11
N PHE A 3 -10.75 20.02 11.47
CA PHE A 3 -9.76 18.99 11.80
C PHE A 3 -9.26 19.20 13.24
N SER A 4 -9.44 18.25 14.15
CA SER A 4 -9.21 18.46 15.59
C SER A 4 -7.90 17.86 16.07
N ALA A 5 -7.00 18.69 16.59
CA ALA A 5 -5.83 18.22 17.34
C ALA A 5 -6.24 17.93 18.80
N CYS A 6 -6.10 16.68 19.26
CA CYS A 6 -6.26 16.33 20.67
C CYS A 6 -5.03 16.75 21.48
N GLY A 7 -5.22 17.52 22.56
CA GLY A 7 -4.20 17.72 23.60
C GLY A 7 -4.42 18.96 24.46
N GLY A 8 -5.32 18.87 25.46
CA GLY A 8 -5.42 19.88 26.52
C GLY A 8 -5.81 19.22 27.85
N ALA A 9 -4.85 19.00 28.74
CA ALA A 9 -5.08 18.51 30.10
C ALA A 9 -5.29 19.70 31.07
N THR A 10 -6.27 19.56 31.97
CA THR A 10 -6.60 20.51 33.04
C THR A 10 -5.76 20.29 34.32
N GLU A 11 -5.70 21.36 35.11
CA GLU A 11 -4.68 21.73 36.10
C GLU A 11 -4.51 20.83 37.35
N GLY A 12 -3.25 20.68 37.77
CA GLY A 12 -2.83 20.34 39.14
C GLY A 12 -1.48 21.00 39.43
N ARG A 13 -1.45 21.95 40.37
CA ARG A 13 -0.33 22.87 40.67
C ARG A 13 0.99 22.18 41.06
N GLY A 14 2.10 22.64 40.46
CA GLY A 14 3.47 22.50 40.98
C GLY A 14 4.59 22.80 39.97
N ASP A 15 5.07 24.07 39.94
CA ASP A 15 6.39 24.63 39.49
C ASP A 15 7.05 24.22 38.13
N PRO A 16 7.93 25.05 37.51
CA PRO A 16 7.93 25.28 36.07
C PRO A 16 9.13 24.61 35.38
N GLY A 17 8.84 23.76 34.40
CA GLY A 17 9.85 23.18 33.51
C GLY A 17 9.24 22.82 32.15
N GLY A 18 9.66 23.56 31.12
CA GLY A 18 9.54 23.28 29.67
C GLY A 18 8.49 22.29 29.19
N GLY A 19 7.26 22.76 28.94
CA GLY A 19 6.30 22.07 28.07
C GLY A 19 6.51 22.49 26.62
N GLY A 20 7.46 21.85 25.95
CA GLY A 20 7.64 21.95 24.50
C GLY A 20 6.58 21.14 23.77
N ALA A 21 6.13 21.65 22.63
CA ALA A 21 5.38 20.89 21.64
C ALA A 21 6.11 19.56 21.42
N VAL A 22 5.41 18.45 21.66
CA VAL A 22 5.93 17.11 21.39
C VAL A 22 6.33 17.09 19.92
N PRO A 23 7.62 16.91 19.60
CA PRO A 23 7.99 16.57 18.25
C PRO A 23 7.26 15.26 17.93
N PHE A 24 6.72 15.12 16.72
CA PHE A 24 6.64 13.80 16.12
C PHE A 24 8.09 13.37 15.85
N GLU A 25 8.83 13.06 16.92
CA GLU A 25 9.84 12.04 16.83
C GLU A 25 9.07 10.82 16.35
N ASP A 26 9.48 10.26 15.21
CA ASP A 26 9.43 8.82 15.06
C ASP A 26 9.97 8.28 16.39
N VAL A 27 9.07 7.76 17.21
CA VAL A 27 9.47 6.92 18.31
C VAL A 27 10.25 5.83 17.62
N ASP A 28 11.57 5.92 17.76
CA ASP A 28 12.46 4.79 17.72
C ASP A 28 11.67 3.62 18.26
N ALA A 29 11.57 2.55 17.46
CA ALA A 29 10.87 1.32 17.79
C ALA A 29 11.59 0.59 18.94
N SER A 30 11.78 1.26 20.07
CA SER A 30 12.61 0.86 21.19
C SER A 30 11.88 0.97 22.54
N ALA A 31 10.55 1.04 22.56
CA ALA A 31 9.83 0.32 23.58
C ALA A 31 9.78 -1.15 23.15
N ALA A 32 10.91 -1.83 23.27
CA ALA A 32 11.01 -3.28 23.17
C ALA A 32 10.14 -3.89 24.27
N THR A 33 8.84 -3.99 23.98
CA THR A 33 8.06 -5.10 24.47
C THR A 33 8.75 -6.37 23.96
N ASP A 34 8.88 -7.39 24.81
CA ASP A 34 9.40 -8.72 24.46
C ASP A 34 8.51 -9.38 23.38
N ASN A 35 8.51 -8.84 22.15
CA ASN A 35 7.86 -9.45 21.00
C ASN A 35 8.94 -10.21 20.21
N PRO A 36 9.13 -11.51 20.48
CA PRO A 36 10.18 -12.27 19.86
C PRO A 36 9.96 -12.41 18.35
N ILE A 37 11.07 -12.44 17.62
CA ILE A 37 11.08 -12.93 16.25
C ILE A 37 10.55 -14.37 16.23
N ALA A 38 9.75 -14.70 15.22
CA ALA A 38 9.25 -16.05 15.03
C ALA A 38 10.40 -17.02 14.72
N THR A 39 10.67 -17.92 15.66
CA THR A 39 11.65 -19.00 15.55
C THR A 39 10.94 -20.34 15.41
N GLY A 40 11.54 -21.29 14.71
CA GLY A 40 10.93 -22.59 14.46
C GLY A 40 11.55 -23.29 13.26
N ALA A 41 10.73 -24.02 12.50
CA ALA A 41 11.12 -24.66 11.26
C ALA A 41 11.63 -23.63 10.25
N THR A 42 12.75 -23.95 9.60
CA THR A 42 13.37 -23.14 8.54
C THR A 42 13.25 -23.79 7.16
N VAL A 43 12.74 -25.01 7.12
CA VAL A 43 12.40 -25.76 5.91
C VAL A 43 10.98 -26.29 6.02
N ALA A 44 10.30 -26.46 4.89
CA ALA A 44 8.93 -26.97 4.82
C ALA A 44 8.72 -27.92 3.64
N SER A 45 7.83 -28.90 3.82
CA SER A 45 7.34 -29.77 2.74
C SER A 45 6.13 -29.20 2.00
N LYS A 46 5.49 -28.16 2.56
CA LYS A 46 4.27 -27.51 2.05
C LYS A 46 4.54 -26.06 1.66
N ILE A 47 3.79 -25.54 0.68
CA ILE A 47 3.89 -24.14 0.24
C ILE A 47 2.51 -23.50 0.13
N ASP A 48 2.33 -22.31 0.71
CA ASP A 48 1.14 -21.48 0.56
C ASP A 48 1.51 -20.21 -0.22
N PHE A 49 1.07 -20.10 -1.47
CA PHE A 49 1.26 -18.92 -2.32
C PHE A 49 0.07 -17.97 -2.17
N LEU A 50 0.31 -16.76 -1.66
CA LEU A 50 -0.65 -15.67 -1.72
C LEU A 50 -0.24 -14.70 -2.84
N LEU A 51 -1.03 -14.64 -3.90
CA LEU A 51 -0.87 -13.63 -4.93
C LEU A 51 -1.66 -12.38 -4.52
N VAL A 52 -0.99 -11.24 -4.42
CA VAL A 52 -1.59 -9.95 -4.08
C VAL A 52 -1.51 -9.08 -5.33
N VAL A 53 -2.63 -8.87 -5.99
CA VAL A 53 -2.63 -8.29 -7.34
C VAL A 53 -3.42 -7.00 -7.33
N ASP A 54 -2.74 -5.94 -7.73
CA ASP A 54 -3.34 -4.65 -8.06
C ASP A 54 -4.27 -4.79 -9.26
N ASP A 55 -5.52 -4.36 -9.07
CA ASP A 55 -6.60 -4.42 -10.05
C ASP A 55 -7.04 -3.03 -10.51
N SER A 56 -6.17 -2.02 -10.38
CA SER A 56 -6.38 -0.68 -10.92
C SER A 56 -6.46 -0.69 -12.46
N ALA A 57 -6.96 0.42 -13.02
CA ALA A 57 -7.34 0.53 -14.43
C ALA A 57 -6.21 0.25 -15.43
N SER A 58 -4.94 0.27 -15.03
CA SER A 58 -3.78 0.07 -15.93
C SER A 58 -3.11 -1.29 -15.81
N MET A 59 -3.67 -2.20 -14.99
CA MET A 59 -3.03 -3.44 -14.59
C MET A 59 -3.24 -4.62 -15.53
N GLY A 60 -4.18 -4.59 -16.46
CA GLY A 60 -4.62 -5.78 -17.20
C GLY A 60 -3.55 -6.41 -18.05
N ASP A 61 -2.70 -5.63 -18.72
CA ASP A 61 -1.56 -6.19 -19.45
C ASP A 61 -0.54 -6.82 -18.50
N LYS A 62 -0.27 -6.18 -17.36
CA LYS A 62 0.70 -6.64 -16.37
C LYS A 62 0.22 -7.90 -15.66
N ALA A 63 -1.07 -7.98 -15.34
CA ALA A 63 -1.71 -9.16 -14.78
C ALA A 63 -1.65 -10.34 -15.78
N LYS A 64 -1.84 -10.08 -17.08
CA LYS A 64 -1.63 -11.10 -18.13
C LYS A 64 -0.17 -11.56 -18.21
N LEU A 65 0.80 -10.64 -18.09
CA LEU A 65 2.22 -11.00 -18.03
C LEU A 65 2.55 -11.84 -16.80
N LEU A 66 2.01 -11.49 -15.63
CA LEU A 66 2.14 -12.31 -14.42
C LEU A 66 1.55 -13.70 -14.64
N ALA A 67 0.31 -13.78 -15.10
CA ALA A 67 -0.35 -15.04 -15.38
C ALA A 67 0.51 -15.90 -16.33
N GLY A 68 0.98 -15.35 -17.45
CA GLY A 68 1.88 -16.04 -18.38
C GLY A 68 3.16 -16.56 -17.71
N SER A 69 3.67 -15.84 -16.72
CA SER A 69 4.92 -16.16 -16.02
C SER A 69 4.75 -17.16 -14.86
N LEU A 70 3.56 -17.28 -14.26
CA LEU A 70 3.30 -18.18 -13.14
C LEU A 70 3.66 -19.64 -13.45
N GLY A 71 3.46 -20.08 -14.69
CA GLY A 71 3.82 -21.43 -15.11
C GLY A 71 5.30 -21.74 -14.95
N THR A 72 6.19 -20.74 -15.06
CA THR A 72 7.62 -20.90 -14.81
C THR A 72 7.89 -21.21 -13.35
N LEU A 73 7.31 -20.42 -12.43
CA LEU A 73 7.48 -20.62 -10.99
C LEU A 73 6.87 -21.96 -10.56
N LEU A 74 5.59 -22.18 -10.88
CA LEU A 74 4.82 -23.32 -10.38
C LEU A 74 5.38 -24.65 -10.88
N ARG A 75 5.79 -24.77 -12.15
CA ARG A 75 6.40 -26.02 -12.65
C ARG A 75 7.73 -26.35 -11.98
N ARG A 76 8.45 -25.36 -11.46
CA ARG A 76 9.72 -25.59 -10.75
C ARG A 76 9.52 -26.03 -9.31
N VAL A 77 8.46 -25.54 -8.64
CA VAL A 77 8.29 -25.71 -7.18
C VAL A 77 7.18 -26.69 -6.80
N VAL A 78 6.18 -26.92 -7.63
CA VAL A 78 4.97 -27.71 -7.31
C VAL A 78 5.08 -29.23 -7.50
N PRO A 79 5.76 -29.80 -8.52
CA PRO A 79 5.55 -31.21 -8.94
C PRO A 79 5.66 -32.31 -7.87
N SER A 80 6.32 -32.05 -6.75
CA SER A 80 6.45 -32.99 -5.63
C SER A 80 6.04 -32.40 -4.29
N ARG A 81 5.22 -31.35 -4.29
CA ARG A 81 4.89 -30.54 -3.10
C ARG A 81 3.39 -30.42 -2.90
N ASP A 82 3.02 -30.26 -1.64
CA ASP A 82 1.66 -29.96 -1.24
C ASP A 82 1.48 -28.42 -1.22
N VAL A 83 0.72 -27.91 -2.20
CA VAL A 83 0.65 -26.47 -2.51
C VAL A 83 -0.78 -25.95 -2.40
N HIS A 84 -0.94 -24.85 -1.67
CA HIS A 84 -2.12 -24.00 -1.71
C HIS A 84 -1.77 -22.70 -2.44
N LEU A 85 -2.71 -22.20 -3.23
CA LEU A 85 -2.62 -20.89 -3.86
C LEU A 85 -3.92 -20.11 -3.62
N GLY A 86 -3.77 -18.89 -3.13
CA GLY A 86 -4.83 -17.91 -2.97
C GLY A 86 -4.49 -16.65 -3.76
N VAL A 87 -5.51 -15.93 -4.22
CA VAL A 87 -5.36 -14.65 -4.92
C VAL A 87 -6.25 -13.63 -4.22
N ILE A 88 -5.70 -12.47 -3.85
CA ILE A 88 -6.47 -11.33 -3.35
C ILE A 88 -6.20 -10.11 -4.23
N SER A 89 -7.19 -9.23 -4.32
CA SER A 89 -7.01 -7.87 -4.88
C SER A 89 -6.57 -6.90 -3.78
N THR A 90 -5.89 -5.83 -4.19
CA THR A 90 -5.47 -4.72 -3.31
C THR A 90 -6.61 -3.76 -2.97
N SER A 91 -7.78 -3.94 -3.57
CA SER A 91 -8.95 -3.11 -3.37
C SER A 91 -9.64 -3.39 -2.03
N LEU A 92 -9.19 -2.73 -0.96
CA LEU A 92 -9.83 -2.79 0.36
C LEU A 92 -11.05 -1.88 0.52
N GLY A 93 -11.21 -0.90 -0.37
CA GLY A 93 -12.21 0.16 -0.27
C GLY A 93 -11.68 1.43 0.39
N SER A 94 -12.56 2.41 0.61
CA SER A 94 -12.15 3.80 0.93
C SER A 94 -11.69 4.06 2.37
N MET A 95 -11.53 3.04 3.23
CA MET A 95 -11.08 3.20 4.63
C MET A 95 -11.84 4.30 5.41
N GLY A 96 -13.17 4.38 5.24
CA GLY A 96 -14.05 5.38 5.87
C GLY A 96 -14.28 6.65 5.04
N GLY A 97 -13.48 6.88 3.99
CA GLY A 97 -13.74 7.88 2.97
C GLY A 97 -14.73 7.41 1.90
N ASP A 98 -14.71 8.06 0.74
CA ASP A 98 -15.67 7.84 -0.34
C ASP A 98 -15.04 7.88 -1.75
N VAL A 99 -13.71 7.80 -1.86
CA VAL A 99 -13.02 7.85 -3.16
C VAL A 99 -13.25 6.60 -4.01
N CYS A 100 -13.40 5.44 -3.37
CA CYS A 100 -13.81 4.21 -4.05
C CYS A 100 -15.32 4.04 -3.98
N LEU A 101 -15.98 4.15 -5.14
CA LEU A 101 -17.44 4.13 -5.27
C LEU A 101 -17.91 2.94 -6.13
N SER A 102 -18.14 1.78 -5.49
CA SER A 102 -19.30 0.91 -5.72
C SER A 102 -19.26 -0.36 -4.87
N ASP A 103 -20.45 -0.85 -4.48
CA ASP A 103 -20.63 -2.21 -3.96
C ASP A 103 -20.17 -3.20 -5.04
N GLY A 104 -19.04 -3.86 -4.79
CA GLY A 104 -18.41 -4.82 -5.72
C GLY A 104 -16.96 -4.50 -6.09
N GLN A 105 -16.46 -3.29 -5.82
CA GLN A 105 -15.04 -2.93 -6.05
C GLN A 105 -14.15 -3.21 -4.84
N ALA A 106 -14.69 -3.21 -3.62
CA ALA A 106 -13.91 -3.58 -2.43
C ALA A 106 -13.91 -5.11 -2.27
N ALA A 107 -12.80 -5.76 -2.62
CA ALA A 107 -12.57 -7.19 -2.41
C ALA A 107 -12.33 -7.53 -0.94
N ARG A 108 -12.04 -6.55 -0.08
CA ARG A 108 -11.86 -6.69 1.39
C ARG A 108 -10.80 -7.73 1.79
N ALA A 109 -9.84 -7.98 0.90
CA ALA A 109 -8.85 -9.05 0.99
C ALA A 109 -9.46 -10.47 1.10
N HIS A 110 -10.66 -10.67 0.57
CA HIS A 110 -11.23 -12.01 0.36
C HIS A 110 -10.52 -12.69 -0.81
N LEU A 111 -10.33 -14.01 -0.70
CA LEU A 111 -9.77 -14.82 -1.76
C LEU A 111 -10.69 -14.84 -2.99
N ALA A 112 -10.13 -14.58 -4.16
CA ALA A 112 -10.79 -14.71 -5.44
C ALA A 112 -11.17 -16.17 -5.71
N THR A 113 -12.37 -16.37 -6.25
CA THR A 113 -12.92 -17.71 -6.49
C THR A 113 -13.19 -17.99 -7.96
N THR A 114 -13.27 -16.95 -8.79
CA THR A 114 -13.76 -17.01 -10.18
C THR A 114 -12.73 -16.56 -11.19
N ARG A 115 -12.88 -17.06 -12.43
CA ARG A 115 -12.20 -16.52 -13.61
C ARG A 115 -12.94 -15.28 -14.14
N GLY A 116 -12.37 -14.61 -15.13
CA GLY A 116 -12.97 -13.41 -15.76
C GLY A 116 -14.32 -13.63 -16.45
N ASP A 117 -14.71 -14.88 -16.74
CA ASP A 117 -16.04 -15.24 -17.26
C ASP A 117 -17.07 -15.56 -16.15
N GLY A 118 -16.68 -15.44 -14.88
CA GLY A 118 -17.50 -15.75 -13.70
C GLY A 118 -17.48 -17.22 -13.29
N THR A 119 -16.79 -18.11 -14.02
CA THR A 119 -16.69 -19.53 -13.65
C THR A 119 -15.87 -19.69 -12.38
N THR A 120 -16.43 -20.35 -11.37
CA THR A 120 -15.71 -20.69 -10.13
C THR A 120 -14.66 -21.77 -10.38
N VAL A 121 -13.41 -21.49 -9.99
CA VAL A 121 -12.29 -22.45 -10.01
C VAL A 121 -11.66 -22.72 -8.65
N ALA A 122 -11.91 -21.86 -7.67
CA ALA A 122 -11.53 -22.08 -6.28
C ALA A 122 -12.75 -21.81 -5.38
N PRO A 123 -13.68 -22.77 -5.22
CA PRO A 123 -14.95 -22.55 -4.53
C PRO A 123 -14.83 -22.04 -3.09
N ASN A 124 -13.75 -22.38 -2.40
CA ASN A 124 -13.42 -21.92 -1.05
C ASN A 124 -12.30 -20.85 -1.04
N GLY A 125 -11.95 -20.30 -2.22
CA GLY A 125 -10.86 -19.34 -2.39
C GLY A 125 -9.46 -19.96 -2.45
N VAL A 126 -9.32 -21.26 -2.20
CA VAL A 126 -8.02 -21.95 -2.18
C VAL A 126 -7.92 -22.90 -3.36
N LEU A 127 -6.93 -22.69 -4.21
CA LEU A 127 -6.53 -23.65 -5.23
C LEU A 127 -5.50 -24.61 -4.64
N SER A 128 -5.85 -25.88 -4.47
CA SER A 128 -4.95 -26.92 -3.97
C SER A 128 -4.40 -27.77 -5.12
N PHE A 129 -3.10 -28.03 -5.12
CA PHE A 129 -2.49 -28.89 -6.13
C PHE A 129 -2.90 -30.36 -5.94
N SER A 130 -3.38 -31.00 -7.01
CA SER A 130 -3.93 -32.37 -6.99
C SER A 130 -3.23 -33.36 -7.94
N GLY A 131 -2.07 -32.98 -8.49
CA GLY A 131 -1.25 -33.83 -9.37
C GLY A 131 -1.25 -33.43 -10.85
N ASP A 132 -2.22 -32.64 -11.32
CA ASP A 132 -2.22 -32.07 -12.68
C ASP A 132 -1.66 -30.65 -12.67
N ILE A 133 -0.37 -30.52 -13.01
CA ILE A 133 0.33 -29.23 -12.98
C ILE A 133 -0.19 -28.25 -14.02
N GLU A 134 -0.61 -28.72 -15.20
CA GLU A 134 -1.09 -27.83 -16.25
C GLU A 134 -2.50 -27.30 -15.92
N ALA A 135 -3.35 -28.13 -15.30
CA ALA A 135 -4.62 -27.65 -14.77
C ALA A 135 -4.43 -26.62 -13.65
N PHE A 136 -3.53 -26.89 -12.71
CA PHE A 136 -3.23 -25.99 -11.60
C PHE A 136 -2.70 -24.63 -12.10
N VAL A 137 -1.76 -24.64 -13.04
CA VAL A 137 -1.22 -23.41 -13.65
C VAL A 137 -2.32 -22.62 -14.36
N ARG A 138 -3.13 -23.27 -15.19
CA ARG A 138 -4.23 -22.62 -15.91
C ARG A 138 -5.25 -21.99 -14.95
N ASP A 139 -5.59 -22.67 -13.85
CA ASP A 139 -6.58 -22.18 -12.90
C ASP A 139 -6.01 -21.00 -12.07
N ALA A 140 -4.74 -21.04 -11.68
CA ALA A 140 -4.04 -19.92 -11.05
C ALA A 140 -3.97 -18.69 -11.98
N GLN A 141 -3.63 -18.89 -13.25
CA GLN A 141 -3.63 -17.83 -14.28
C GLN A 141 -5.00 -17.18 -14.44
N ALA A 142 -6.04 -18.00 -14.42
CA ALA A 142 -7.40 -17.53 -14.61
C ALA A 142 -7.94 -16.77 -13.38
N LEU A 143 -7.48 -17.09 -12.17
CA LEU A 143 -7.76 -16.28 -10.97
C LEU A 143 -7.11 -14.90 -11.06
N VAL A 144 -5.83 -14.81 -11.44
CA VAL A 144 -5.12 -13.53 -11.57
C VAL A 144 -5.79 -12.62 -12.61
N THR A 145 -6.03 -13.15 -13.81
CA THR A 145 -6.70 -12.37 -14.87
C THR A 145 -8.18 -12.12 -14.59
N GLY A 146 -8.78 -12.89 -13.68
CA GLY A 146 -10.19 -12.78 -13.30
C GLY A 146 -10.52 -11.61 -12.39
N LEU A 147 -9.52 -11.02 -11.72
CA LEU A 147 -9.71 -9.82 -10.89
C LEU A 147 -10.14 -8.60 -11.73
N GLY A 148 -9.64 -8.51 -12.97
CA GLY A 148 -9.95 -7.40 -13.87
C GLY A 148 -9.13 -6.14 -13.57
N GLU A 149 -9.69 -4.98 -13.94
CA GLU A 149 -9.04 -3.65 -13.92
C GLU A 149 -10.03 -2.59 -13.38
N ARG A 150 -10.86 -2.99 -12.41
CA ARG A 150 -11.94 -2.15 -11.86
C ARG A 150 -11.80 -1.92 -10.37
N GLY A 151 -10.60 -2.07 -9.86
CA GLY A 151 -10.25 -1.87 -8.46
C GLY A 151 -10.54 -0.45 -7.95
N CYS A 152 -10.22 -0.27 -6.69
CA CYS A 152 -10.38 0.96 -5.93
C CYS A 152 -9.35 1.99 -6.40
N ALA A 153 -9.75 3.25 -6.56
CA ALA A 153 -8.82 4.32 -6.96
C ALA A 153 -7.69 4.60 -5.94
N PHE A 154 -7.76 4.03 -4.73
CA PHE A 154 -6.67 3.98 -3.76
C PHE A 154 -6.40 2.54 -3.40
N GLU A 155 -5.40 1.96 -4.06
CA GLU A 155 -4.99 0.58 -3.84
C GLU A 155 -4.24 0.44 -2.51
N ALA A 156 -4.50 -0.68 -1.83
CA ALA A 156 -4.01 -0.95 -0.48
C ALA A 156 -3.17 -2.23 -0.47
N GLN A 157 -2.05 -2.19 -1.18
CA GLN A 157 -1.13 -3.29 -1.46
C GLN A 157 -0.69 -3.96 -0.14
N LEU A 158 -0.09 -3.19 0.76
CA LEU A 158 0.48 -3.72 1.99
C LEU A 158 -0.61 -4.07 3.01
N GLU A 159 -1.65 -3.24 3.10
CA GLU A 159 -2.75 -3.46 4.04
C GLU A 159 -3.62 -4.65 3.64
N SER A 160 -3.81 -4.94 2.35
CA SER A 160 -4.58 -6.12 1.91
C SER A 160 -3.88 -7.42 2.31
N ALA A 161 -2.56 -7.49 2.13
CA ALA A 161 -1.73 -8.60 2.58
C ALA A 161 -1.73 -8.75 4.11
N TYR A 162 -1.59 -7.65 4.85
CA TYR A 162 -1.65 -7.64 6.32
C TYR A 162 -3.01 -8.11 6.83
N ARG A 163 -4.10 -7.56 6.27
CA ARG A 163 -5.47 -7.88 6.64
C ARG A 163 -5.75 -9.37 6.47
N PHE A 164 -5.32 -9.95 5.34
CA PHE A 164 -5.49 -11.38 5.12
C PHE A 164 -4.57 -12.21 6.01
N LEU A 165 -3.26 -11.98 6.03
CA LEU A 165 -2.31 -12.90 6.68
C LEU A 165 -2.18 -12.74 8.19
N SER A 166 -2.34 -11.51 8.71
CA SER A 166 -1.82 -11.15 10.04
C SER A 166 -2.82 -10.41 10.94
N ALA A 167 -3.87 -9.78 10.42
CA ALA A 167 -4.86 -9.13 11.28
C ALA A 167 -5.61 -10.17 12.16
N PRO A 168 -5.51 -10.14 13.51
CA PRO A 168 -6.20 -11.11 14.35
C PRO A 168 -7.73 -10.97 14.26
N ASP A 169 -8.20 -9.73 14.22
CA ASP A 169 -9.61 -9.33 14.26
C ASP A 169 -9.94 -8.36 13.10
N PRO A 170 -9.93 -8.84 11.83
CA PRO A 170 -10.23 -7.99 10.67
C PRO A 170 -11.63 -7.37 10.78
N TRP A 171 -11.74 -6.06 10.64
CA TRP A 171 -12.98 -5.28 10.73
C TRP A 171 -13.88 -5.55 9.52
N VAL A 172 -15.20 -5.60 9.72
CA VAL A 172 -16.16 -5.81 8.61
C VAL A 172 -16.23 -4.59 7.68
N GLU A 173 -16.11 -3.39 8.26
CA GLU A 173 -16.23 -2.10 7.60
C GLU A 173 -15.50 -1.03 8.42
N VAL A 174 -15.00 0.02 7.75
CA VAL A 174 -14.51 1.24 8.40
C VAL A 174 -15.60 2.30 8.31
N ARG A 175 -16.12 2.76 9.44
CA ARG A 175 -17.16 3.78 9.52
C ARG A 175 -16.61 5.10 10.04
N VAL A 176 -17.37 6.18 9.85
CA VAL A 176 -17.10 7.50 10.43
C VAL A 176 -18.28 7.87 11.32
N ASP A 177 -18.01 8.18 12.58
CA ASP A 177 -19.02 8.54 13.57
C ASP A 177 -19.48 10.02 13.44
N PRO A 178 -20.55 10.45 14.14
CA PRO A 178 -21.03 11.82 14.07
C PRO A 178 -20.04 12.90 14.55
N SER A 179 -18.96 12.51 15.24
CA SER A 179 -17.86 13.39 15.63
C SER A 179 -16.74 13.44 14.58
N HIS A 180 -16.98 12.84 13.41
CA HIS A 180 -16.02 12.70 12.31
C HIS A 180 -14.78 11.87 12.68
N GLN A 181 -14.89 10.98 13.66
CA GLN A 181 -13.82 10.05 14.03
C GLN A 181 -14.11 8.65 13.49
N VAL A 182 -13.07 7.89 13.16
CA VAL A 182 -13.20 6.50 12.73
C VAL A 182 -13.91 5.65 13.78
N ASP A 183 -14.74 4.73 13.31
CA ASP A 183 -15.32 3.63 14.06
C ASP A 183 -15.07 2.32 13.30
N LEU A 184 -14.21 1.47 13.88
CA LEU A 184 -13.87 0.15 13.33
C LEU A 184 -14.81 -0.96 13.84
N GLY A 185 -15.89 -0.60 14.54
CA GLY A 185 -16.81 -1.55 15.16
C GLY A 185 -16.24 -2.23 16.40
N SER A 186 -17.10 -3.03 17.03
CA SER A 186 -16.74 -3.83 18.21
C SER A 186 -15.86 -5.03 17.85
N SER A 187 -15.23 -5.65 18.86
CA SER A 187 -14.45 -6.89 18.67
C SER A 187 -15.29 -8.11 18.25
N SER A 188 -16.62 -8.00 18.28
CA SER A 188 -17.54 -8.99 17.72
C SER A 188 -17.86 -8.78 16.24
N GLU A 189 -17.57 -7.60 15.70
CA GLU A 189 -17.75 -7.27 14.27
C GLU A 189 -16.48 -7.58 13.51
N VAL A 190 -16.31 -8.87 13.24
CA VAL A 190 -15.14 -9.44 12.58
C VAL A 190 -15.56 -10.07 11.26
N ASP A 191 -14.71 -9.91 10.24
CA ASP A 191 -14.90 -10.49 8.92
C ASP A 191 -14.68 -12.02 8.96
N VAL A 192 -15.74 -12.77 9.30
CA VAL A 192 -15.68 -14.23 9.45
C VAL A 192 -15.36 -14.91 8.12
N THR A 193 -15.81 -14.39 6.99
CA THR A 193 -15.47 -14.94 5.66
C THR A 193 -13.97 -14.89 5.43
N LEU A 194 -13.31 -13.77 5.78
CA LEU A 194 -11.85 -13.70 5.72
C LEU A 194 -11.19 -14.72 6.65
N LEU A 195 -11.69 -14.87 7.88
CA LEU A 195 -11.14 -15.85 8.83
C LEU A 195 -11.24 -17.29 8.32
N GLU A 196 -12.41 -17.66 7.78
CA GLU A 196 -12.66 -18.98 7.16
C GLU A 196 -11.70 -19.25 6.00
N GLN A 197 -11.58 -18.29 5.08
CA GLN A 197 -10.67 -18.39 3.93
C GLN A 197 -9.21 -18.50 4.37
N ARG A 198 -8.80 -17.70 5.35
CA ARG A 198 -7.45 -17.75 5.91
C ARG A 198 -7.16 -19.10 6.56
N ALA A 199 -8.09 -19.65 7.34
CA ALA A 199 -7.92 -20.95 7.96
C ALA A 199 -7.85 -22.11 6.95
N ALA A 200 -8.57 -21.99 5.82
CA ALA A 200 -8.49 -22.94 4.72
C ALA A 200 -7.18 -22.83 3.93
N PHE A 201 -6.66 -21.60 3.77
CA PHE A 201 -5.45 -21.30 3.02
C PHE A 201 -4.17 -21.61 3.82
N LEU A 202 -4.02 -20.98 4.98
CA LEU A 202 -2.76 -20.87 5.71
C LEU A 202 -2.55 -22.06 6.65
N ARG A 203 -1.62 -22.93 6.26
CA ARG A 203 -1.24 -24.11 7.07
C ARG A 203 -0.15 -23.70 8.06
N PRO A 204 -0.05 -24.27 9.27
CA PRO A 204 0.90 -23.80 10.27
C PRO A 204 2.37 -24.18 10.00
N ASP A 205 2.61 -25.16 9.13
CA ASP A 205 3.91 -25.78 8.83
C ASP A 205 4.37 -25.59 7.37
N SER A 206 3.78 -24.65 6.64
CA SER A 206 4.14 -24.35 5.25
C SER A 206 5.13 -23.18 5.14
N LEU A 207 5.87 -23.17 4.04
CA LEU A 207 6.50 -21.97 3.49
C LEU A 207 5.41 -21.06 2.93
N VAL A 208 5.32 -19.82 3.40
CA VAL A 208 4.40 -18.80 2.87
C VAL A 208 5.15 -17.92 1.90
N VAL A 209 4.59 -17.78 0.70
CA VAL A 209 5.12 -16.89 -0.34
C VAL A 209 4.07 -15.86 -0.68
N VAL A 210 4.36 -14.59 -0.40
CA VAL A 210 3.57 -13.46 -0.86
C VAL A 210 4.17 -12.98 -2.17
N LEU A 211 3.42 -13.05 -3.26
CA LEU A 211 3.83 -12.50 -4.56
C LEU A 211 2.91 -11.33 -4.91
N MET A 212 3.45 -10.13 -4.78
CA MET A 212 2.74 -8.88 -5.00
C MET A 212 3.03 -8.34 -6.41
N LEU A 213 1.98 -7.87 -7.09
CA LEU A 213 2.07 -7.20 -8.38
C LEU A 213 1.37 -5.85 -8.28
N THR A 214 2.09 -4.75 -8.51
CA THR A 214 1.52 -3.39 -8.57
C THR A 214 2.36 -2.49 -9.47
N ASP A 215 1.70 -1.55 -10.14
CA ASP A 215 2.37 -0.53 -10.94
C ASP A 215 2.34 0.87 -10.30
N GLU A 216 2.00 0.94 -9.01
CA GLU A 216 1.92 2.16 -8.22
C GLU A 216 2.37 1.96 -6.78
N ASP A 217 2.26 3.02 -5.97
CA ASP A 217 2.68 3.03 -4.56
C ASP A 217 1.47 2.80 -3.65
N ASP A 218 1.68 2.05 -2.58
CA ASP A 218 0.68 1.78 -1.54
C ASP A 218 -0.02 3.05 -1.06
N SER A 219 -1.35 3.08 -1.20
CA SER A 219 -2.21 4.20 -0.78
C SER A 219 -3.04 3.84 0.47
N SER A 220 -2.45 3.05 1.36
CA SER A 220 -3.10 2.54 2.57
C SER A 220 -3.07 3.57 3.71
N VAL A 221 -4.19 4.27 3.93
CA VAL A 221 -4.36 5.14 5.09
C VAL A 221 -4.63 4.35 6.37
N ASP A 222 -4.04 4.77 7.48
CA ASP A 222 -4.51 4.43 8.82
C ASP A 222 -5.70 5.34 9.15
N PRO A 223 -6.95 4.83 9.16
CA PRO A 223 -8.11 5.67 9.38
C PRO A 223 -8.18 6.22 10.81
N ALA A 224 -7.48 5.59 11.76
CA ALA A 224 -7.37 6.02 13.15
C ALA A 224 -6.29 7.09 13.39
N ALA A 225 -5.40 7.31 12.41
CA ALA A 225 -4.40 8.37 12.47
C ALA A 225 -5.05 9.74 12.71
N VAL A 226 -4.25 10.66 13.27
CA VAL A 226 -4.63 12.05 13.50
C VAL A 226 -5.94 12.18 14.30
N GLY A 227 -6.01 11.51 15.45
CA GLY A 227 -7.18 11.58 16.32
C GLY A 227 -8.43 10.92 15.73
N GLY A 228 -8.26 9.92 14.86
CA GLY A 228 -9.36 9.24 14.18
C GLY A 228 -9.83 9.89 12.89
N GLN A 229 -9.04 10.78 12.29
CA GLN A 229 -9.41 11.55 11.09
C GLN A 229 -8.59 11.19 9.86
N GLY A 230 -7.75 10.15 9.93
CA GLY A 230 -6.94 9.68 8.80
C GLY A 230 -7.77 9.37 7.55
N TRP A 231 -8.98 8.82 7.75
CA TRP A 231 -9.95 8.52 6.68
C TRP A 231 -10.21 9.69 5.71
N ALA A 232 -10.05 10.94 6.16
CA ALA A 232 -10.27 12.13 5.34
C ALA A 232 -9.34 12.22 4.12
N PHE A 233 -8.18 11.57 4.17
CA PHE A 233 -7.27 11.49 3.02
C PHE A 233 -7.82 10.60 1.91
N ALA A 234 -8.72 9.67 2.24
CA ALA A 234 -9.44 8.82 1.30
C ALA A 234 -10.84 9.38 0.92
N ALA A 235 -11.11 10.66 1.22
CA ALA A 235 -12.40 11.31 0.95
C ALA A 235 -12.31 12.41 -0.12
N HIS A 236 -13.36 12.53 -0.92
CA HIS A 236 -13.56 13.61 -1.89
C HIS A 236 -13.68 14.97 -1.18
N GLN A 237 -14.37 15.01 -0.04
CA GLN A 237 -14.53 16.21 0.77
C GLN A 237 -13.62 16.14 2.00
N PHE A 238 -12.62 17.00 2.02
CA PHE A 238 -11.76 17.12 3.18
C PHE A 238 -12.45 17.95 4.29
N PRO A 239 -12.57 17.45 5.53
CA PRO A 239 -13.22 18.18 6.62
C PRO A 239 -12.59 19.55 6.88
N GLY A 240 -13.43 20.58 6.93
CA GLY A 240 -13.01 21.95 7.19
C GLY A 240 -12.54 22.74 5.95
N SER A 241 -12.32 22.07 4.82
CA SER A 241 -11.97 22.74 3.57
C SER A 241 -13.20 23.41 2.95
N THR A 242 -13.04 24.67 2.55
CA THR A 242 -14.03 25.43 1.76
C THR A 242 -13.55 25.66 0.32
N VAL A 243 -12.40 25.09 -0.05
CA VAL A 243 -11.80 25.25 -1.37
C VAL A 243 -12.22 24.06 -2.24
N PHE A 244 -13.09 24.33 -3.21
CA PHE A 244 -13.58 23.32 -4.13
C PHE A 244 -12.57 23.06 -5.26
N ARG A 245 -12.47 21.79 -5.67
CA ARG A 245 -11.84 21.41 -6.94
C ARG A 245 -12.70 21.88 -8.14
N PRO A 246 -12.17 21.85 -9.37
CA PRO A 246 -12.90 22.23 -10.57
C PRO A 246 -14.23 21.50 -10.79
N ASP A 247 -14.40 20.31 -10.19
CA ASP A 247 -15.66 19.55 -10.24
C ASP A 247 -16.83 20.21 -9.47
N GLY A 248 -16.54 21.20 -8.62
CA GLY A 248 -17.51 21.90 -7.79
C GLY A 248 -18.17 21.03 -6.70
N ARG A 249 -17.66 19.82 -6.45
CA ARG A 249 -18.25 18.83 -5.52
C ARG A 249 -17.28 18.37 -4.45
N SER A 250 -16.01 18.23 -4.81
CA SER A 250 -14.95 17.75 -3.93
C SER A 250 -14.09 18.92 -3.43
N THR A 251 -13.48 18.79 -2.25
CA THR A 251 -12.68 19.85 -1.62
C THR A 251 -11.26 19.42 -1.31
N THR A 252 -10.33 20.38 -1.34
CA THR A 252 -8.89 20.12 -1.23
C THR A 252 -8.42 19.88 0.20
N ALA A 253 -7.38 19.06 0.34
CA ALA A 253 -6.71 18.80 1.62
C ALA A 253 -5.88 20.02 2.11
N PRO A 254 -5.52 20.06 3.41
CA PRO A 254 -4.69 21.12 3.98
C PRO A 254 -3.31 21.20 3.36
N ARG A 255 -2.69 22.38 3.37
CA ARG A 255 -1.27 22.53 3.04
C ARG A 255 -0.38 22.03 4.18
N ALA A 256 0.87 21.73 3.86
CA ALA A 256 1.96 21.66 4.82
C ALA A 256 2.45 23.07 5.19
N THR A 257 3.11 23.21 6.35
CA THR A 257 3.92 24.39 6.67
C THR A 257 5.09 24.52 5.69
N SER A 258 5.58 25.75 5.49
CA SER A 258 6.69 26.05 4.57
C SER A 258 7.97 25.26 4.84
N THR A 259 8.23 24.91 6.11
CA THR A 259 9.37 24.07 6.52
C THR A 259 9.40 22.71 5.82
N CYS A 260 8.22 22.11 5.55
CA CYS A 260 8.12 20.79 4.95
C CYS A 260 8.74 20.69 3.56
N ALA A 261 8.85 21.80 2.83
CA ALA A 261 9.45 21.80 1.49
C ALA A 261 10.97 21.53 1.49
N THR A 262 11.65 21.78 2.61
CA THR A 262 13.13 21.68 2.70
C THR A 262 13.62 20.84 3.87
N SER A 263 12.79 20.63 4.90
CA SER A 263 13.14 19.83 6.08
C SER A 263 11.92 19.05 6.58
N PRO A 264 11.47 18.01 5.83
CA PRO A 264 10.26 17.25 6.19
C PRO A 264 10.35 16.54 7.56
N ALA A 265 11.56 16.19 8.00
CA ALA A 265 11.83 15.61 9.32
C ALA A 265 11.81 16.63 10.48
N SER A 266 11.68 17.93 10.20
CA SER A 266 11.63 18.95 11.25
C SER A 266 10.33 18.87 12.05
N ALA A 267 10.39 19.11 13.36
CA ALA A 267 9.18 19.28 14.18
C ALA A 267 8.31 20.48 13.73
N ASP A 268 8.90 21.48 13.06
CA ASP A 268 8.16 22.61 12.47
C ASP A 268 7.51 22.23 11.13
N CYS A 269 7.80 21.04 10.56
CA CYS A 269 7.04 20.47 9.45
C CYS A 269 5.76 19.79 9.97
N THR A 270 4.63 20.48 9.80
CA THR A 270 3.32 20.04 10.28
C THR A 270 2.21 20.53 9.36
N SER A 271 0.97 20.11 9.62
CA SER A 271 -0.19 20.43 8.78
C SER A 271 -0.81 21.78 9.11
N CYS A 272 -1.14 22.56 8.09
CA CYS A 272 -1.96 23.76 8.22
C CYS A 272 -3.39 23.47 8.69
N GLY A 273 -3.85 22.21 8.56
CA GLY A 273 -5.16 21.77 9.04
C GLY A 273 -5.33 21.95 10.55
N PHE A 274 -4.22 21.95 11.31
CA PHE A 274 -4.24 22.14 12.76
C PHE A 274 -4.40 23.60 13.20
N ALA A 275 -4.27 24.57 12.28
CA ALA A 275 -4.33 26.00 12.61
C ALA A 275 -5.65 26.38 13.31
N ALA A 276 -6.75 25.72 12.97
CA ALA A 276 -8.07 26.07 13.48
C ALA A 276 -8.37 25.48 14.87
N THR A 277 -7.67 24.42 15.28
CA THR A 277 -7.97 23.66 16.51
C THR A 277 -6.82 23.62 17.52
N CYS A 278 -5.62 24.09 17.13
CA CYS A 278 -4.50 24.20 18.05
C CYS A 278 -4.72 25.25 19.16
N ASN A 279 -4.08 25.03 20.31
CA ASN A 279 -4.10 25.96 21.44
C ASN A 279 -3.28 27.22 21.13
N THR A 280 -3.91 28.40 21.06
CA THR A 280 -3.24 29.66 20.72
C THR A 280 -2.19 30.13 21.72
N ALA A 281 -2.20 29.62 22.96
CA ALA A 281 -1.16 29.89 23.93
C ALA A 281 0.15 29.17 23.59
N ASP A 282 0.09 28.08 22.83
CA ASP A 282 1.25 27.29 22.41
C ASP A 282 2.08 28.06 21.34
N PRO A 283 3.39 28.28 21.56
CA PRO A 283 4.28 28.80 20.53
C PRO A 283 4.22 28.04 19.19
N ALA A 284 4.05 26.71 19.20
CA ALA A 284 3.94 25.91 17.98
C ALA A 284 2.66 26.23 17.20
N CYS A 285 1.53 26.43 17.88
CA CYS A 285 0.28 26.86 17.23
C CYS A 285 0.43 28.23 16.56
N ARG A 286 1.15 29.16 17.20
CA ARG A 286 1.44 30.47 16.59
C ARG A 286 2.29 30.33 15.34
N LYS A 287 3.33 29.47 15.35
CA LYS A 287 4.12 29.19 14.14
C LYS A 287 3.25 28.70 12.98
N ILE A 288 2.33 27.76 13.22
CA ILE A 288 1.41 27.27 12.19
C ILE A 288 0.53 28.41 11.64
N LYS A 289 -0.06 29.22 12.52
CA LYS A 289 -0.92 30.35 12.11
C LYS A 289 -0.15 31.44 11.36
N ASP A 290 1.13 31.61 11.67
CA ASP A 290 1.98 32.62 11.07
C ASP A 290 2.71 32.14 9.81
N ASP A 291 2.71 30.84 9.54
CA ASP A 291 3.34 30.24 8.37
C ASP A 291 2.69 30.77 7.07
N PRO A 292 3.50 31.17 6.07
CA PRO A 292 3.00 31.75 4.83
C PRO A 292 2.14 30.77 4.00
N GLU A 293 2.41 29.46 4.04
CA GLU A 293 1.57 28.47 3.35
C GLU A 293 0.22 28.33 4.05
N CYS A 294 0.20 28.32 5.38
CA CYS A 294 -1.04 28.19 6.14
C CYS A 294 -1.98 29.40 6.04
N ARG A 295 -1.48 30.56 5.62
CA ARG A 295 -2.31 31.75 5.34
C ARG A 295 -2.95 31.72 3.95
N LYS A 296 -2.48 30.88 3.02
CA LYS A 296 -3.06 30.75 1.68
C LYS A 296 -4.36 29.95 1.75
N ASN A 297 -5.41 30.46 1.13
CA ASN A 297 -6.72 29.79 1.02
C ASN A 297 -7.25 29.19 2.35
N GLY A 298 -7.00 29.86 3.48
CA GLY A 298 -7.40 29.36 4.80
C GLY A 298 -6.66 28.09 5.26
N GLY A 299 -5.46 27.83 4.72
CA GLY A 299 -4.63 26.67 5.05
C GLY A 299 -4.84 25.46 4.15
N TYR A 300 -5.58 25.59 3.04
CA TYR A 300 -5.87 24.50 2.11
C TYR A 300 -5.23 24.70 0.73
N TYR A 301 -5.03 23.61 0.00
CA TYR A 301 -4.58 23.69 -1.39
C TYR A 301 -5.59 24.42 -2.27
N GLY A 302 -5.13 25.13 -3.30
CA GLY A 302 -6.02 25.73 -4.29
C GLY A 302 -6.68 24.68 -5.18
N PRO A 303 -7.68 25.06 -5.99
CA PRO A 303 -8.55 24.13 -6.71
C PRO A 303 -7.84 23.04 -7.53
N THR A 304 -6.67 23.35 -8.10
CA THR A 304 -5.92 22.46 -9.01
C THR A 304 -4.60 21.98 -8.43
N GLU A 305 -4.36 22.14 -7.12
CA GLU A 305 -3.08 21.80 -6.48
C GLU A 305 -3.15 20.48 -5.68
N ASP A 306 -4.35 19.92 -5.48
CA ASP A 306 -4.59 18.69 -4.73
C ASP A 306 -5.56 17.77 -5.49
N HIS A 307 -5.04 17.07 -6.50
CA HIS A 307 -5.78 16.05 -7.23
C HIS A 307 -5.82 14.74 -6.43
N LEU A 308 -6.98 14.08 -6.40
CA LEU A 308 -7.19 12.84 -5.64
C LEU A 308 -6.29 11.71 -6.12
N ASN A 309 -6.13 11.54 -7.43
CA ASN A 309 -5.32 10.48 -8.05
C ASN A 309 -3.86 10.45 -7.59
N VAL A 310 -3.31 11.59 -7.16
CA VAL A 310 -1.94 11.69 -6.67
C VAL A 310 -1.90 11.99 -5.17
N ARG A 311 -2.98 11.74 -4.42
CA ARG A 311 -3.07 12.13 -3.01
C ARG A 311 -1.95 11.52 -2.18
N PHE A 312 -1.58 10.26 -2.39
CA PHE A 312 -0.69 9.50 -1.51
C PHE A 312 0.82 9.63 -1.80
N HIS A 313 1.24 10.37 -2.83
CA HIS A 313 2.67 10.65 -3.01
C HIS A 313 3.12 11.79 -2.07
N ARG A 314 4.35 11.67 -1.51
CA ARG A 314 5.04 12.74 -0.76
C ARG A 314 4.17 13.37 0.34
N MET A 315 3.44 12.53 1.09
CA MET A 315 2.39 12.97 2.02
C MET A 315 2.90 13.95 3.06
N LYS A 316 4.04 13.66 3.69
CA LYS A 316 4.64 14.54 4.70
C LYS A 316 5.04 15.89 4.10
N GLU A 317 5.71 15.90 2.95
CA GLU A 317 6.11 17.14 2.28
C GLU A 317 4.91 17.99 1.84
N ARG A 318 3.80 17.35 1.42
CA ARG A 318 2.62 18.02 0.87
C ARG A 318 1.60 18.43 1.92
N TYR A 319 1.36 17.61 2.94
CA TYR A 319 0.29 17.82 3.91
C TYR A 319 0.81 18.08 5.32
N GLY A 320 2.12 17.95 5.54
CA GLY A 320 2.77 18.13 6.83
C GLY A 320 2.60 16.92 7.77
N ILE A 321 1.91 15.89 7.30
CA ILE A 321 1.63 14.63 7.99
C ILE A 321 1.61 13.48 6.98
N ASP A 322 1.93 12.28 7.44
CA ASP A 322 1.69 11.04 6.71
C ASP A 322 0.74 10.17 7.55
N PRO A 323 -0.55 10.06 7.18
CA PRO A 323 -1.56 9.31 7.92
C PRO A 323 -1.59 7.83 7.55
N GLN A 324 -0.59 7.31 6.83
CA GLN A 324 -0.52 5.89 6.50
C GLN A 324 -0.02 5.07 7.69
N TYR A 325 -0.36 3.78 7.73
CA TYR A 325 0.25 2.88 8.70
C TYR A 325 1.79 2.88 8.53
N PRO A 326 2.55 2.83 9.65
CA PRO A 326 4.01 2.81 9.57
C PRO A 326 4.49 1.49 8.98
N LEU A 327 5.60 1.53 8.23
CA LEU A 327 6.16 0.36 7.55
C LEU A 327 6.52 -0.77 8.55
N SER A 328 6.90 -0.42 9.78
CA SER A 328 7.21 -1.36 10.85
C SER A 328 6.05 -2.32 11.17
N ARG A 329 4.79 -1.90 10.99
CA ARG A 329 3.60 -2.77 11.11
C ARG A 329 3.72 -4.00 10.21
N TYR A 330 4.09 -3.77 8.95
CA TYR A 330 4.19 -4.82 7.93
C TYR A 330 5.44 -5.69 8.12
N VAL A 331 6.56 -5.08 8.54
CA VAL A 331 7.78 -5.82 8.92
C VAL A 331 7.49 -6.75 10.09
N ASP A 332 6.85 -6.26 11.16
CA ASP A 332 6.52 -7.04 12.35
C ASP A 332 5.52 -8.15 12.02
N ALA A 333 4.52 -7.88 11.18
CA ALA A 333 3.57 -8.89 10.70
C ALA A 333 4.23 -10.07 9.98
N LEU A 334 5.33 -9.82 9.25
CA LEU A 334 6.06 -10.86 8.51
C LEU A 334 7.24 -11.47 9.29
N THR A 335 7.49 -11.05 10.53
CA THR A 335 8.68 -11.45 11.31
C THR A 335 8.40 -11.90 12.73
N ARG A 336 7.41 -11.33 13.41
CA ARG A 336 7.23 -11.48 14.86
C ARG A 336 6.04 -12.34 15.22
N VAL A 337 6.16 -13.02 16.36
CA VAL A 337 5.14 -13.94 16.89
C VAL A 337 3.88 -13.21 17.31
N ARG A 338 3.96 -11.93 17.68
CA ARG A 338 2.82 -11.13 18.12
C ARG A 338 2.58 -9.91 17.22
N VAL A 339 1.30 -9.54 17.11
CA VAL A 339 0.79 -8.34 16.41
C VAL A 339 -0.32 -7.71 17.26
N PRO A 340 -0.67 -6.43 17.06
CA PRO A 340 -1.83 -5.82 17.74
C PRO A 340 -3.15 -6.44 17.26
N ASP A 341 -4.16 -6.47 18.14
CA ASP A 341 -5.56 -6.43 17.70
C ASP A 341 -5.94 -4.99 17.35
N ARG A 342 -7.05 -4.78 16.63
CA ARG A 342 -7.46 -3.43 16.18
C ARG A 342 -7.54 -2.40 17.32
N ALA A 343 -7.90 -2.85 18.53
CA ALA A 343 -8.02 -1.99 19.71
C ALA A 343 -6.68 -1.61 20.35
N SER A 344 -5.61 -2.34 20.06
CA SER A 344 -4.27 -2.12 20.60
C SER A 344 -3.31 -1.50 19.58
N GLU A 345 -3.80 -1.15 18.39
CA GLU A 345 -3.05 -0.37 17.39
C GLU A 345 -2.82 1.06 17.87
N HIS A 346 -3.79 1.64 18.57
CA HIS A 346 -3.77 3.01 19.11
C HIS A 346 -4.14 3.03 20.59
N VAL A 347 -3.55 3.95 21.35
CA VAL A 347 -4.06 4.26 22.69
C VAL A 347 -5.31 5.13 22.55
N VAL A 348 -6.45 4.62 22.99
CA VAL A 348 -7.73 5.35 22.97
C VAL A 348 -8.22 5.62 24.38
N THR A 349 -8.44 6.89 24.71
CA THR A 349 -9.12 7.31 25.94
C THR A 349 -10.38 8.08 25.59
N LYS A 350 -11.31 8.26 26.54
CA LYS A 350 -12.51 9.08 26.37
C LYS A 350 -12.51 10.19 27.40
N ASP A 351 -12.87 11.40 26.98
CA ASP A 351 -13.11 12.49 27.91
C ASP A 351 -14.51 12.40 28.54
N GLY A 352 -14.85 13.36 29.41
CA GLY A 352 -16.15 13.41 30.09
C GLY A 352 -17.35 13.63 29.16
N SER A 353 -17.13 14.02 27.90
CA SER A 353 -18.18 14.16 26.87
C SER A 353 -18.35 12.88 26.03
N GLY A 354 -17.46 11.90 26.21
CA GLY A 354 -17.42 10.67 25.41
C GLY A 354 -16.61 10.79 24.13
N PHE A 355 -15.98 11.96 23.87
CA PHE A 355 -15.10 12.16 22.72
C PHE A 355 -13.85 11.28 22.85
N LYS A 356 -13.45 10.62 21.76
CA LYS A 356 -12.30 9.72 21.75
C LYS A 356 -11.01 10.52 21.56
N ASN A 357 -10.06 10.41 22.48
CA ASN A 357 -8.68 10.83 22.25
C ASN A 357 -7.92 9.61 21.73
N ILE A 358 -7.69 9.59 20.42
CA ILE A 358 -6.98 8.50 19.71
C ILE A 358 -5.53 8.96 19.49
N GLY A 359 -4.58 8.28 20.12
CA GLY A 359 -3.15 8.55 19.98
C GLY A 359 -2.58 8.10 18.63
N PRO A 360 -1.29 8.38 18.37
CA PRO A 360 -0.59 7.83 17.20
C PRO A 360 -0.57 6.29 17.24
N TYR A 361 -0.22 5.67 16.11
CA TYR A 361 -0.02 4.23 16.04
C TYR A 361 1.09 3.81 17.01
N VAL A 362 0.79 2.87 17.89
CA VAL A 362 1.74 2.25 18.83
C VAL A 362 1.92 0.76 18.57
N GLY A 363 0.93 0.11 17.95
CA GLY A 363 1.00 -1.29 17.55
C GLY A 363 1.32 -2.25 18.69
N THR A 364 0.64 -2.13 19.84
CA THR A 364 0.99 -2.93 21.03
C THR A 364 0.83 -4.44 20.73
N PRO A 365 1.92 -5.23 20.75
CA PRO A 365 1.90 -6.61 20.25
C PRO A 365 1.26 -7.56 21.26
N LYS A 366 -0.06 -7.75 21.13
CA LYS A 366 -0.90 -8.45 22.09
C LYS A 366 -1.29 -9.87 21.64
N CYS A 367 -1.66 -10.02 20.38
CA CYS A 367 -2.24 -11.25 19.86
C CYS A 367 -1.19 -12.09 19.18
N THR A 368 -1.34 -13.42 19.25
CA THR A 368 -0.58 -14.34 18.40
C THR A 368 -0.85 -13.97 16.95
N ASN A 369 0.21 -13.67 16.22
CA ASN A 369 0.13 -13.40 14.79
C ASN A 369 -0.43 -14.63 14.08
N PRO A 370 -1.57 -14.52 13.36
CA PRO A 370 -2.14 -15.62 12.59
C PRO A 370 -1.13 -16.27 11.65
N LEU A 371 -0.19 -15.51 11.09
CA LEU A 371 0.89 -16.03 10.24
C LEU A 371 1.79 -17.04 10.97
N PHE A 372 1.88 -16.98 12.29
CA PHE A 372 2.71 -17.89 13.11
C PHE A 372 1.87 -18.70 14.11
N ALA A 373 0.57 -18.83 13.89
CA ALA A 373 -0.32 -19.62 14.75
C ALA A 373 -0.34 -21.11 14.36
N ALA A 374 -0.48 -22.00 15.34
CA ALA A 374 -0.65 -23.44 15.12
C ALA A 374 -2.06 -23.82 14.68
N LYS A 375 -3.05 -22.97 15.02
CA LYS A 375 -4.45 -23.14 14.69
C LYS A 375 -5.08 -21.77 14.48
N LEU A 376 -5.86 -21.65 13.42
CA LEU A 376 -6.54 -20.41 13.04
C LEU A 376 -8.03 -20.49 13.38
N PRO A 377 -8.66 -19.35 13.70
CA PRO A 377 -10.11 -19.26 13.84
C PRO A 377 -10.77 -19.50 12.49
N SER A 378 -11.85 -20.26 12.48
CA SER A 378 -12.53 -20.70 11.25
C SER A 378 -14.04 -20.62 11.36
N GLN A 379 -14.60 -20.22 12.51
CA GLN A 379 -16.03 -20.13 12.75
C GLN A 379 -16.36 -18.93 13.64
N PRO A 380 -17.60 -18.41 13.60
CA PRO A 380 -18.04 -17.36 14.51
C PRO A 380 -17.79 -17.72 15.98
N GLY A 381 -17.17 -16.81 16.72
CA GLY A 381 -16.90 -16.98 18.16
C GLY A 381 -15.62 -17.74 18.51
N ASP A 382 -14.86 -18.24 17.52
CA ASP A 382 -13.53 -18.79 17.78
C ASP A 382 -12.60 -17.75 18.43
N PRO A 383 -11.66 -18.15 19.32
CA PRO A 383 -10.68 -17.24 19.87
C PRO A 383 -9.82 -16.61 18.77
N LEU A 384 -9.64 -15.28 18.81
CA LEU A 384 -8.87 -14.54 17.80
C LEU A 384 -7.44 -14.23 18.24
N CYS A 385 -7.25 -13.92 19.53
CA CYS A 385 -6.02 -13.27 20.00
C CYS A 385 -5.01 -14.25 20.63
N ASN A 386 -5.46 -15.16 21.49
CA ASN A 386 -4.60 -16.06 22.26
C ASN A 386 -4.44 -17.42 21.58
N LEU A 387 -4.08 -17.42 20.30
CA LEU A 387 -3.88 -18.65 19.54
C LEU A 387 -2.59 -19.36 19.98
N PRO A 388 -2.53 -20.70 19.95
CA PRO A 388 -1.29 -21.43 20.13
C PRO A 388 -0.28 -21.03 19.05
N VAL A 389 1.00 -20.85 19.42
CA VAL A 389 2.08 -20.54 18.47
C VAL A 389 2.44 -21.80 17.67
N GLY A 390 2.57 -21.64 16.36
CA GLY A 390 2.88 -22.68 15.39
C GLY A 390 4.38 -22.91 15.20
N PRO A 391 4.75 -23.90 14.37
CA PRO A 391 6.15 -24.27 14.15
C PRO A 391 6.87 -23.35 13.15
N ARG A 392 6.16 -22.53 12.36
CA ARG A 392 6.76 -21.65 11.35
C ARG A 392 7.71 -20.62 11.97
N SER A 393 8.93 -20.53 11.44
CA SER A 393 9.82 -19.38 11.68
C SER A 393 9.61 -18.27 10.64
N LYS A 394 10.16 -17.07 10.92
CA LYS A 394 10.21 -16.00 9.92
C LYS A 394 10.91 -16.40 8.61
N ASP A 395 11.80 -17.39 8.64
CA ASP A 395 12.60 -17.80 7.47
C ASP A 395 11.75 -18.53 6.42
N LEU A 396 10.59 -19.03 6.83
CA LEU A 396 9.54 -19.62 5.99
C LEU A 396 8.47 -18.61 5.56
N VAL A 397 8.77 -17.30 5.60
CA VAL A 397 7.92 -16.25 5.05
C VAL A 397 8.75 -15.46 4.04
N VAL A 398 8.40 -15.57 2.76
CA VAL A 398 9.07 -14.90 1.63
C VAL A 398 8.10 -13.91 1.01
N PHE A 399 8.58 -12.70 0.72
CA PHE A 399 7.82 -11.65 0.07
C PHE A 399 8.51 -11.27 -1.24
N ALA A 400 7.81 -11.43 -2.36
CA ALA A 400 8.28 -11.09 -3.68
C ALA A 400 7.42 -9.96 -4.25
N LEU A 401 8.07 -8.91 -4.74
CA LEU A 401 7.43 -7.78 -5.40
C LEU A 401 7.78 -7.77 -6.89
N VAL A 402 6.76 -7.74 -7.74
CA VAL A 402 6.87 -7.26 -9.13
C VAL A 402 6.27 -5.87 -9.14
N GLY A 403 7.13 -4.86 -9.01
CA GLY A 403 6.74 -3.49 -8.70
C GLY A 403 7.27 -2.47 -9.70
N GLY A 404 6.83 -1.23 -9.55
CA GLY A 404 7.30 -0.10 -10.34
C GLY A 404 8.74 0.30 -10.00
N VAL A 405 9.69 -0.29 -10.70
CA VAL A 405 11.13 -0.02 -10.61
C VAL A 405 11.79 -0.31 -11.97
N PRO A 406 12.76 0.48 -12.46
CA PRO A 406 13.50 0.13 -13.67
C PRO A 406 14.22 -1.22 -13.56
N GLU A 407 14.09 -2.07 -14.58
CA GLU A 407 14.73 -3.40 -14.61
C GLU A 407 16.26 -3.35 -14.44
N SER A 408 16.91 -2.28 -14.91
CA SER A 408 18.35 -2.06 -14.72
C SER A 408 18.77 -1.94 -13.25
N LEU A 409 17.86 -1.59 -12.34
CA LEU A 409 18.16 -1.44 -10.90
C LEU A 409 17.96 -2.74 -10.10
N VAL A 410 17.42 -3.79 -10.72
CA VAL A 410 17.06 -5.06 -10.04
C VAL A 410 17.53 -6.34 -10.75
N SER A 411 17.99 -6.26 -12.01
CA SER A 411 18.27 -7.44 -12.86
C SER A 411 19.57 -8.20 -12.53
N THR A 412 20.60 -7.55 -11.98
CA THR A 412 21.89 -8.21 -11.62
C THR A 412 22.08 -8.24 -10.11
N SER A 413 22.00 -7.06 -9.50
CA SER A 413 21.98 -6.80 -8.06
C SER A 413 20.94 -5.73 -7.81
N VAL A 414 20.37 -5.70 -6.60
CA VAL A 414 19.41 -4.68 -6.23
C VAL A 414 20.16 -3.43 -5.77
N GLU A 415 20.05 -2.34 -6.54
CA GLU A 415 20.73 -1.07 -6.29
C GLU A 415 19.93 -0.18 -5.32
N TRP A 416 19.83 -0.60 -4.05
CA TRP A 416 18.92 0.02 -3.07
C TRP A 416 19.06 1.54 -2.90
N ASN A 417 20.28 2.09 -2.99
CA ASN A 417 20.48 3.54 -2.90
C ASN A 417 19.92 4.28 -4.13
N ALA A 418 20.03 3.69 -5.32
CA ALA A 418 19.42 4.24 -6.53
C ALA A 418 17.88 4.09 -6.49
N ILE A 419 17.36 3.05 -5.86
CA ILE A 419 15.92 2.81 -5.76
C ILE A 419 15.24 3.75 -4.75
N LEU A 420 15.82 3.90 -3.56
CA LEU A 420 15.15 4.54 -2.41
C LEU A 420 15.85 5.81 -1.91
N GLY A 421 17.07 6.09 -2.39
CA GLY A 421 17.96 7.08 -1.79
C GLY A 421 18.70 6.55 -0.55
N ARG A 422 19.52 7.40 0.05
CA ARG A 422 20.41 7.05 1.15
C ARG A 422 19.66 6.68 2.43
N ASN A 423 18.69 7.50 2.82
CA ASN A 423 17.89 7.29 4.02
C ASN A 423 16.48 7.88 3.83
N PRO A 424 15.55 7.13 3.22
CA PRO A 424 14.19 7.61 2.94
C PRO A 424 13.40 7.93 4.20
N ASP A 425 13.65 7.27 5.35
CA ASP A 425 13.01 7.59 6.64
C ASP A 425 13.36 9.00 7.11
N ALA A 426 14.60 9.44 6.89
CA ALA A 426 15.03 10.79 7.19
C ALA A 426 14.79 11.78 6.04
N PHE A 427 14.05 11.39 5.00
CA PHE A 427 13.84 12.16 3.77
C PHE A 427 15.15 12.52 3.04
N ASP A 428 16.23 11.75 3.24
CA ASP A 428 17.49 11.87 2.48
C ASP A 428 17.44 10.98 1.24
N PHE A 429 16.98 11.55 0.14
CA PHE A 429 16.92 10.90 -1.17
C PHE A 429 18.23 11.03 -1.96
N THR A 430 19.35 11.39 -1.33
CA THR A 430 20.61 11.56 -2.07
C THR A 430 21.02 10.26 -2.78
N GLY A 431 21.31 10.38 -4.07
CA GLY A 431 21.73 9.24 -4.90
C GLY A 431 20.59 8.38 -5.43
N ILE A 432 19.33 8.77 -5.19
CA ILE A 432 18.17 8.17 -5.85
C ILE A 432 18.27 8.39 -7.37
N ASP A 433 17.89 7.38 -8.14
CA ASP A 433 17.71 7.48 -9.58
C ASP A 433 16.55 8.44 -9.87
N PRO A 434 16.69 9.42 -10.78
CA PRO A 434 15.61 10.35 -11.11
C PRO A 434 14.29 9.67 -11.48
N HIS A 435 14.32 8.48 -12.09
CA HIS A 435 13.12 7.71 -12.43
C HIS A 435 12.33 7.24 -11.21
N MET A 436 13.00 7.05 -10.07
CA MET A 436 12.36 6.60 -8.83
C MET A 436 11.83 7.75 -7.98
N VAL A 437 12.07 9.01 -8.37
CA VAL A 437 11.49 10.17 -7.69
C VAL A 437 10.02 10.29 -8.08
N GLN A 438 9.11 10.08 -7.14
CA GLN A 438 7.69 10.44 -7.31
C GLN A 438 7.56 11.95 -7.52
N SER A 439 6.97 12.34 -8.65
CA SER A 439 6.77 13.73 -9.02
C SER A 439 5.58 13.83 -9.96
N THR A 440 4.79 14.89 -9.84
CA THR A 440 3.81 15.27 -10.86
C THR A 440 4.44 16.13 -11.96
N SER A 441 5.58 16.77 -11.70
CA SER A 441 6.27 17.64 -12.67
C SER A 441 7.45 16.93 -13.34
N PRO A 442 7.85 17.34 -14.56
CA PRO A 442 9.04 16.81 -15.22
C PRO A 442 10.29 16.90 -14.33
N ARG A 443 11.00 15.78 -14.20
CA ARG A 443 12.15 15.64 -13.30
C ARG A 443 13.45 16.08 -13.97
N SER A 444 14.33 16.69 -13.17
CA SER A 444 15.64 17.15 -13.65
C SER A 444 16.53 15.97 -14.06
N GLY A 445 17.25 16.12 -15.16
CA GLY A 445 18.16 15.08 -15.67
C GLY A 445 17.52 14.04 -16.60
N LEU A 446 16.20 14.11 -16.81
CA LEU A 446 15.46 13.24 -17.74
C LEU A 446 15.01 13.98 -19.00
N PRO A 447 14.75 13.28 -20.13
CA PRO A 447 14.31 13.94 -21.36
C PRO A 447 12.99 14.69 -21.17
N ALA A 448 12.91 15.90 -21.71
CA ALA A 448 11.75 16.77 -21.56
C ALA A 448 10.50 16.23 -22.27
N PRO A 449 9.29 16.74 -21.91
CA PRO A 449 8.05 16.42 -22.62
C PRO A 449 8.11 16.65 -24.12
N GLY A 450 7.43 15.77 -24.86
CA GLY A 450 7.37 15.76 -26.31
C GLY A 450 5.93 15.62 -26.82
N ALA A 451 5.78 15.61 -28.15
CA ALA A 451 4.48 15.44 -28.78
C ALA A 451 3.95 14.01 -28.63
N ILE A 452 2.63 13.84 -28.78
CA ILE A 452 2.04 12.50 -28.87
C ILE A 452 2.59 11.76 -30.09
N GLY A 453 2.91 10.47 -29.96
CA GLY A 453 3.62 9.71 -30.99
C GLY A 453 5.14 9.66 -30.80
N ASP A 454 5.71 10.63 -30.09
CA ASP A 454 7.12 10.62 -29.69
C ASP A 454 7.23 10.05 -28.27
N ASN A 455 7.70 8.80 -28.18
CA ASN A 455 7.93 8.13 -26.91
C ASN A 455 9.32 8.42 -26.32
N GLY A 456 10.12 9.30 -26.92
CA GLY A 456 11.46 9.64 -26.44
C GLY A 456 12.51 8.54 -26.64
N LEU A 457 13.74 8.83 -26.19
CA LEU A 457 14.93 7.99 -26.40
C LEU A 457 15.51 7.41 -25.11
N ASP A 458 15.02 7.82 -23.94
CA ASP A 458 15.44 7.18 -22.69
C ASP A 458 14.95 5.71 -22.69
N PRO A 459 15.84 4.72 -22.52
CA PRO A 459 15.46 3.32 -22.59
C PRO A 459 14.57 2.85 -21.42
N ILE A 460 14.46 3.62 -20.33
CA ILE A 460 13.72 3.22 -19.12
C ILE A 460 12.25 3.60 -19.22
N HIS A 461 11.95 4.88 -19.43
CA HIS A 461 10.57 5.38 -19.51
C HIS A 461 10.29 6.19 -20.79
N GLY A 462 11.33 6.55 -21.55
CA GLY A 462 11.21 7.26 -22.83
C GLY A 462 11.48 8.75 -22.72
N ARG A 463 10.60 9.46 -22.01
CA ARG A 463 10.71 10.89 -21.65
C ARG A 463 9.69 11.26 -20.58
N GLU A 464 9.89 12.40 -19.93
CA GLU A 464 8.90 13.01 -19.05
C GLU A 464 7.67 13.46 -19.86
N TRP A 465 6.58 13.79 -19.18
CA TRP A 465 5.34 14.26 -19.82
C TRP A 465 4.58 15.28 -18.98
N GLU A 466 3.66 16.00 -19.62
CA GLU A 466 2.81 16.96 -18.93
C GLU A 466 1.62 16.25 -18.28
N THR A 467 1.74 15.97 -16.98
CA THR A 467 0.70 15.28 -16.20
C THR A 467 -0.51 16.18 -15.98
N ALA A 468 -0.34 17.51 -15.98
CA ALA A 468 -1.29 18.50 -15.47
C ALA A 468 -1.49 18.47 -13.94
N GLY A 469 -0.58 17.82 -13.19
CA GLY A 469 -0.62 17.78 -11.73
C GLY A 469 -1.56 16.74 -11.12
N ASP A 470 -2.30 16.00 -11.96
CA ASP A 470 -3.26 14.96 -11.56
C ASP A 470 -2.74 13.54 -11.76
N ASP A 471 -1.49 13.37 -12.19
CA ASP A 471 -0.82 12.09 -12.40
C ASP A 471 0.69 12.21 -12.09
N LEU A 472 1.37 11.08 -11.92
CA LEU A 472 2.80 10.99 -11.67
C LEU A 472 3.62 10.76 -12.95
N GLN A 473 4.89 11.15 -12.90
CA GLN A 473 5.88 10.73 -13.88
C GLN A 473 6.16 9.23 -13.74
N TYR A 474 6.42 8.56 -14.86
CA TYR A 474 6.63 7.11 -14.87
C TYR A 474 8.01 6.74 -14.34
N ALA A 475 8.10 5.69 -13.54
CA ALA A 475 9.36 5.04 -13.18
C ALA A 475 9.93 4.27 -14.37
N CYS A 476 9.08 3.61 -15.13
CA CYS A 476 9.48 2.83 -16.29
C CYS A 476 8.32 2.63 -17.25
N THR A 477 8.64 2.29 -18.50
CA THR A 477 7.67 1.86 -19.51
C THR A 477 8.20 0.64 -20.26
N PHE A 478 7.30 -0.15 -20.84
CA PHE A 478 7.67 -1.30 -21.68
C PHE A 478 6.77 -1.41 -22.90
N ALA A 479 7.27 -2.00 -23.98
CA ALA A 479 6.51 -2.20 -25.20
C ALA A 479 5.44 -3.28 -25.00
N LEU A 480 4.20 -2.99 -25.39
CA LEU A 480 3.13 -3.97 -25.37
C LEU A 480 3.39 -5.05 -26.44
N PRO A 481 3.15 -6.34 -26.14
CA PRO A 481 3.23 -7.40 -27.16
C PRO A 481 2.29 -7.14 -28.35
N THR A 482 1.12 -6.56 -28.06
CA THR A 482 0.12 -6.16 -29.04
C THR A 482 -0.29 -4.71 -28.77
N ALA A 483 -0.14 -3.84 -29.77
CA ALA A 483 -0.62 -2.47 -29.67
C ALA A 483 -2.15 -2.43 -29.47
N ARG A 484 -2.61 -1.54 -28.61
CA ARG A 484 -4.04 -1.33 -28.33
C ARG A 484 -4.53 -0.11 -29.11
N THR A 485 -5.61 -0.29 -29.87
CA THR A 485 -6.34 0.84 -30.46
C THR A 485 -7.30 1.40 -29.42
N CYS A 486 -7.08 2.65 -29.01
CA CYS A 486 -7.97 3.35 -28.11
C CYS A 486 -9.29 3.69 -28.80
N THR A 487 -10.39 3.45 -28.10
CA THR A 487 -11.69 4.00 -28.49
C THR A 487 -12.07 5.11 -27.50
N PRO A 488 -12.94 6.07 -27.88
CA PRO A 488 -13.34 7.16 -26.98
C PRO A 488 -14.01 6.74 -25.66
N VAL A 489 -14.43 5.47 -25.56
CA VAL A 489 -15.06 4.90 -24.35
C VAL A 489 -14.11 3.98 -23.57
N ASP A 490 -12.87 3.80 -24.04
CA ASP A 490 -11.88 2.95 -23.39
C ASP A 490 -11.14 3.74 -22.31
N ALA A 491 -11.70 3.72 -21.10
CA ALA A 491 -11.15 4.41 -19.94
C ALA A 491 -9.76 3.87 -19.51
N VAL A 492 -9.35 2.71 -20.01
CA VAL A 492 -8.06 2.06 -19.75
C VAL A 492 -6.99 2.49 -20.78
N CYS A 493 -7.38 3.21 -21.84
CA CYS A 493 -6.47 3.60 -22.91
C CYS A 493 -5.97 5.03 -22.77
N GLU A 494 -4.68 5.16 -22.45
CA GLU A 494 -4.06 6.43 -22.03
C GLU A 494 -3.86 7.45 -23.16
N CYS A 495 -3.88 7.01 -24.44
CA CYS A 495 -3.62 7.90 -25.57
C CYS A 495 -4.79 8.84 -25.91
N ALA A 496 -6.03 8.47 -25.52
CA ALA A 496 -7.23 9.26 -25.80
C ALA A 496 -7.48 10.40 -24.79
N SER A 497 -6.58 10.56 -23.80
CA SER A 497 -6.71 11.52 -22.70
C SER A 497 -6.50 13.00 -23.10
N GLY A 498 -6.04 13.26 -24.32
CA GLY A 498 -5.61 14.60 -24.76
C GLY A 498 -4.27 15.06 -24.15
N LYS A 499 -3.69 14.26 -23.26
CA LYS A 499 -2.32 14.41 -22.79
C LYS A 499 -1.37 13.72 -23.77
N ALA A 500 -0.07 14.03 -23.71
CA ALA A 500 0.95 13.44 -24.57
C ALA A 500 1.87 12.48 -23.79
N PRO A 501 1.34 11.39 -23.20
CA PRO A 501 2.18 10.43 -22.48
C PRO A 501 3.11 9.68 -23.45
N PRO A 502 4.31 9.25 -23.03
CA PRO A 502 5.28 8.49 -23.83
C PRO A 502 4.85 7.01 -24.01
N LEU A 503 3.57 6.77 -24.28
CA LEU A 503 2.98 5.43 -24.42
C LEU A 503 2.42 5.15 -25.81
N CYS A 504 2.42 6.17 -26.67
CA CYS A 504 1.52 6.26 -27.80
C CYS A 504 2.29 6.41 -29.10
N SER A 505 1.94 5.65 -30.14
CA SER A 505 2.48 5.87 -31.50
C SER A 505 1.64 6.87 -32.32
N GLY A 506 0.62 7.46 -31.69
CA GLY A 506 -0.32 8.42 -32.25
C GLY A 506 -1.48 8.64 -31.27
N PRO A 507 -2.50 9.45 -31.63
CA PRO A 507 -3.55 9.85 -30.69
C PRO A 507 -4.45 8.72 -30.19
N ASN A 508 -4.53 7.59 -30.91
CA ASN A 508 -5.46 6.52 -30.59
C ASN A 508 -4.79 5.14 -30.59
N VAL A 509 -3.46 5.06 -30.51
CA VAL A 509 -2.75 3.77 -30.51
C VAL A 509 -1.74 3.75 -29.39
N GLN A 510 -2.04 2.96 -28.36
CA GLN A 510 -1.15 2.68 -27.25
C GLN A 510 -0.24 1.52 -27.61
N THR A 511 1.06 1.75 -27.50
CA THR A 511 2.12 0.80 -27.86
C THR A 511 2.99 0.42 -26.67
N ARG A 512 2.83 1.11 -25.53
CA ARG A 512 3.58 0.85 -24.31
C ARG A 512 2.66 0.89 -23.09
N ALA A 513 3.06 0.21 -22.03
CA ALA A 513 2.51 0.35 -20.69
C ALA A 513 3.53 1.03 -19.77
N LYS A 514 3.06 1.56 -18.63
CA LYS A 514 3.84 2.37 -17.67
C LYS A 514 3.84 1.76 -16.28
N ALA A 515 4.73 2.18 -15.40
CA ALA A 515 4.54 2.03 -13.96
C ALA A 515 5.05 3.29 -13.25
N TYR A 516 4.48 3.60 -12.09
CA TYR A 516 4.95 4.63 -11.18
C TYR A 516 5.89 4.04 -10.14
N PRO A 517 6.70 4.84 -9.42
CA PRO A 517 7.56 4.32 -8.36
C PRO A 517 6.75 3.68 -7.22
N SER A 518 6.94 2.38 -6.95
CA SER A 518 6.30 1.62 -5.86
C SER A 518 7.15 1.62 -4.58
N ILE A 519 7.37 2.81 -4.02
CA ILE A 519 8.41 3.10 -3.03
C ILE A 519 8.16 2.37 -1.71
N ARG A 520 6.94 2.37 -1.18
CA ARG A 520 6.61 1.77 0.13
C ARG A 520 6.81 0.26 0.13
N GLU A 521 6.40 -0.43 -0.93
CA GLU A 521 6.61 -1.86 -1.11
C GLU A 521 8.11 -2.18 -1.24
N LEU A 522 8.85 -1.39 -2.02
CA LEU A 522 10.30 -1.55 -2.18
C LEU A 522 11.05 -1.36 -0.85
N ARG A 523 10.58 -0.44 0.00
CA ARG A 523 11.11 -0.28 1.37
C ARG A 523 10.84 -1.52 2.22
N LEU A 524 9.63 -2.09 2.18
CA LEU A 524 9.32 -3.35 2.89
C LEU A 524 10.25 -4.47 2.42
N VAL A 525 10.41 -4.65 1.11
CA VAL A 525 11.27 -5.71 0.54
C VAL A 525 12.72 -5.55 1.04
N LYS A 526 13.25 -4.32 1.08
CA LYS A 526 14.58 -4.04 1.62
C LYS A 526 14.71 -4.44 3.09
N GLU A 527 13.73 -4.10 3.93
CA GLU A 527 13.73 -4.43 5.36
C GLU A 527 13.64 -5.95 5.62
N LEU A 528 13.06 -6.72 4.70
CA LEU A 528 12.98 -8.18 4.83
C LEU A 528 14.28 -8.93 4.50
N GLY A 529 15.28 -8.25 3.92
CA GLY A 529 16.59 -8.80 3.57
C GLY A 529 16.48 -9.98 2.59
N ASP A 530 17.16 -11.10 2.88
CA ASP A 530 17.19 -12.31 2.03
C ASP A 530 15.83 -13.03 1.87
N ARG A 531 14.77 -12.52 2.50
CA ARG A 531 13.38 -12.98 2.32
C ARG A 531 12.56 -12.06 1.42
N GLY A 532 13.11 -10.90 1.05
CA GLY A 532 12.56 -9.96 0.09
C GLY A 532 13.14 -10.21 -1.30
N ILE A 533 12.27 -10.44 -2.28
CA ILE A 533 12.63 -10.57 -3.70
C ILE A 533 11.98 -9.42 -4.46
N VAL A 534 12.72 -8.80 -5.39
CA VAL A 534 12.20 -7.72 -6.23
C VAL A 534 12.43 -8.04 -7.70
N GLY A 535 11.45 -7.70 -8.53
CA GLY A 535 11.56 -7.63 -9.98
C GLY A 535 10.80 -6.42 -10.52
N SER A 536 11.16 -5.99 -11.73
CA SER A 536 10.45 -4.91 -12.39
C SER A 536 9.12 -5.39 -12.96
N ILE A 537 8.10 -4.56 -12.83
CA ILE A 537 6.85 -4.69 -13.58
C ILE A 537 6.97 -4.23 -15.05
N CYS A 538 8.10 -3.61 -15.43
CA CYS A 538 8.42 -3.19 -16.79
C CYS A 538 9.50 -4.13 -17.38
N PRO A 539 9.12 -5.31 -17.88
CA PRO A 539 10.10 -6.26 -18.38
C PRO A 539 10.77 -5.73 -19.65
N GLN A 540 12.05 -6.07 -19.83
CA GLN A 540 12.78 -5.73 -21.07
C GLN A 540 12.16 -6.37 -22.30
N ASP A 541 11.65 -7.61 -22.17
CA ASP A 541 10.88 -8.31 -23.20
C ASP A 541 9.53 -8.73 -22.63
N ALA A 542 8.48 -8.07 -23.07
CA ALA A 542 7.11 -8.39 -22.65
C ALA A 542 6.66 -9.80 -23.05
N ASN A 543 7.27 -10.42 -24.07
CA ASN A 543 6.96 -11.82 -24.41
C ASN A 543 7.51 -12.80 -23.37
N ALA A 544 8.61 -12.45 -22.71
CA ALA A 544 9.16 -13.21 -21.58
C ALA A 544 8.42 -12.92 -20.27
N GLY A 545 7.68 -11.82 -20.19
CA GLY A 545 6.97 -11.38 -18.99
C GLY A 545 7.92 -11.25 -17.79
N TYR A 546 7.53 -11.81 -16.65
CA TYR A 546 8.30 -11.80 -15.41
C TYR A 546 9.06 -13.12 -15.18
N THR A 547 9.35 -13.89 -16.23
CA THR A 547 10.01 -15.21 -16.13
C THR A 547 11.33 -15.16 -15.36
N SER A 548 12.12 -14.09 -15.52
CA SER A 548 13.36 -13.87 -14.76
C SER A 548 13.09 -13.82 -13.26
N THR A 549 12.17 -12.94 -12.84
CA THR A 549 11.74 -12.81 -11.44
C THR A 549 11.17 -14.11 -10.88
N MET A 550 10.36 -14.83 -11.66
CA MET A 550 9.80 -16.12 -11.27
C MET A 550 10.89 -17.19 -11.04
N ASN A 551 11.96 -17.15 -11.83
CA ASN A 551 13.11 -18.04 -11.63
C ASN A 551 13.90 -17.67 -10.38
N HIS A 552 14.20 -16.39 -10.18
CA HIS A 552 14.89 -15.92 -8.97
C HIS A 552 14.10 -16.24 -7.70
N LEU A 553 12.76 -16.09 -7.75
CA LEU A 553 11.89 -16.51 -6.65
C LEU A 553 12.02 -18.02 -6.43
N ALA A 554 11.88 -18.86 -7.46
CA ALA A 554 12.02 -20.31 -7.30
C ALA A 554 13.39 -20.71 -6.70
N ASP A 555 14.49 -20.03 -7.09
CA ASP A 555 15.82 -20.25 -6.53
C ASP A 555 15.90 -19.84 -5.06
N ALA A 556 15.27 -18.73 -4.68
CA ALA A 556 15.17 -18.30 -3.29
C ALA A 556 14.31 -19.23 -2.43
N LEU A 557 13.31 -19.90 -3.00
CA LEU A 557 12.49 -20.87 -2.27
C LEU A 557 13.22 -22.21 -2.06
N ALA A 558 14.06 -22.64 -3.00
CA ALA A 558 14.74 -23.93 -2.97
C ALA A 558 15.42 -24.30 -1.63
N PRO A 559 16.22 -23.44 -0.96
CA PRO A 559 16.86 -23.78 0.32
C PRO A 559 15.89 -23.90 1.51
N ARG A 560 14.63 -23.49 1.34
CA ARG A 560 13.57 -23.50 2.38
C ARG A 560 12.62 -24.68 2.23
N LEU A 561 12.94 -25.61 1.34
CA LEU A 561 12.08 -26.71 0.93
C LEU A 561 12.74 -28.04 1.26
N GLU A 562 12.01 -28.95 1.91
CA GLU A 562 12.49 -30.30 2.32
C GLU A 562 12.61 -31.32 1.19
#